data_AF-A0A945RN47-F1
#
_entry.id   AF-A0A945RN47-F1
#
_cell.length_a   1.000
_cell.length_b   1.000
_cell.length_c   1.000
_cell.angle_alpha   90.00
_cell.angle_beta   90.00
_cell.angle_gamma   90.00
#
_symmetry.space_group_name_H-M   'P 1'
#
loop_
_entity.id
_entity.type
_entity.pdbx_description
1 polymer ?
#
loop_
_entity_poly.entity_id
_entity_poly.type
_entity_poly.pdbx_seq_one_letter_code
_entity_poly.pdbx_strand_id
1 'polypeptide(L)'
;MARFLSWILMVPLAAVVVAFTISNRGMVHLNLWPTSYSLDVPVFAAVLAAAVVGFLAGAIVSFAAAGGRRARNRQLMRMLENSKREEGLLRERIKKLETTLAEDQPSAPVSAVPLLTKKDAA
;
A
#
# COMPACT_ATOMS: atom_id res chain seq x y z
N MET A 1 -4.47 17.62 6.40
CA MET A 1 -3.02 17.89 6.43
C MET A 1 -2.32 17.76 5.07
N ALA A 2 -2.53 16.69 4.29
CA ALA A 2 -1.85 16.49 3.00
C ALA A 2 -2.03 17.65 1.96
N ARG A 3 -3.12 18.41 2.05
CA ARG A 3 -3.42 19.53 1.14
C ARG A 3 -2.46 20.72 1.29
N PHE A 4 -2.04 21.03 2.51
CA PHE A 4 -1.09 22.13 2.76
C PHE A 4 0.32 21.76 2.27
N LEU A 5 0.72 20.50 2.45
CA LEU A 5 1.99 19.98 1.94
C LEU A 5 2.02 19.96 0.39
N SER A 6 0.87 19.74 -0.25
CA SER A 6 0.78 19.88 -1.71
C SER A 6 0.92 21.34 -2.15
N TRP A 7 0.36 22.30 -1.39
CA TRP A 7 0.41 23.72 -1.74
C TRP A 7 1.83 24.27 -1.64
N ILE A 8 2.57 23.90 -0.58
CA ILE A 8 3.94 24.37 -0.38
C ILE A 8 4.91 23.84 -1.45
N LEU A 9 4.58 22.74 -2.13
CA LEU A 9 5.34 22.25 -3.29
C LEU A 9 4.91 22.95 -4.59
N MET A 10 3.61 23.20 -4.76
CA MET A 10 3.06 23.77 -6.00
C MET A 10 3.43 25.24 -6.20
N VAL A 11 3.38 26.06 -5.15
CA VAL A 11 3.68 27.50 -5.26
C VAL A 11 5.12 27.78 -5.72
N PRO A 12 6.18 27.22 -5.09
CA PRO A 12 7.53 27.48 -5.55
C PRO A 12 7.77 26.92 -6.95
N LEU A 13 7.19 25.76 -7.28
CA LEU A 13 7.27 25.21 -8.64
C LEU A 13 6.66 26.17 -9.66
N ALA A 14 5.47 26.71 -9.38
CA ALA A 14 4.82 27.69 -10.24
C ALA A 14 5.65 28.97 -10.38
N ALA A 15 6.24 29.47 -9.28
CA ALA A 15 7.12 30.64 -9.30
C ALA A 15 8.33 30.43 -10.22
N VAL A 16 8.98 29.26 -10.15
CA VAL A 16 10.09 28.89 -11.04
C VAL A 16 9.64 28.85 -12.51
N VAL A 17 8.48 28.26 -12.79
CA VAL A 17 7.91 28.19 -14.15
C VAL A 17 7.64 29.59 -14.71
N VAL A 18 7.07 30.48 -13.90
CA VAL A 18 6.78 31.86 -14.31
C VAL A 18 8.09 32.64 -14.54
N ALA A 19 9.05 32.55 -13.63
CA ALA A 19 10.35 33.19 -13.77
C ALA A 19 11.10 32.70 -15.04
N PHE A 20 11.07 31.39 -15.29
CA PHE A 20 11.63 30.78 -16.49
C PHE A 20 10.94 31.30 -17.75
N THR A 21 9.61 31.40 -17.74
CA THR A 21 8.81 31.91 -18.86
C THR A 21 9.13 33.36 -19.20
N ILE A 22 9.28 34.21 -18.18
CA ILE A 22 9.58 35.64 -18.37
C ILE A 22 11.01 35.82 -18.90
N SER A 23 11.98 35.07 -18.37
CA SER A 23 13.39 35.19 -18.74
C SER A 23 13.70 34.57 -20.11
N ASN A 24 13.03 33.45 -20.47
CA ASN A 24 13.35 32.65 -21.65
C ASN A 24 12.32 32.81 -22.76
N ARG A 25 12.10 34.06 -23.20
CA ARG A 25 11.21 34.41 -24.34
C ARG A 25 11.89 34.30 -25.72
N GLY A 26 13.16 33.86 -25.75
CA GLY A 26 13.89 33.65 -27.00
C GLY A 26 13.20 32.62 -27.89
N MET A 27 13.24 32.83 -29.20
CA MET A 27 12.72 31.88 -30.19
C MET A 27 13.73 30.76 -30.41
N VAL A 28 13.24 29.52 -30.49
CA VAL A 28 14.03 28.35 -30.83
C VAL A 28 13.39 27.64 -32.02
N HIS A 29 14.23 27.21 -32.95
CA HIS A 29 13.84 26.34 -34.06
C HIS A 29 13.72 24.91 -33.54
N LEU A 30 12.49 24.40 -33.47
CA LEU A 30 12.21 23.04 -33.03
C LEU A 30 11.92 22.16 -34.25
N ASN A 31 12.76 21.14 -34.46
CA ASN A 31 12.53 20.13 -35.48
C ASN A 31 11.89 18.90 -34.82
N LEU A 32 10.64 18.60 -35.17
CA LEU A 32 9.89 17.52 -34.54
C LEU A 32 10.16 16.17 -35.21
N TRP A 33 11.29 15.53 -34.93
CA TRP A 33 11.52 14.17 -35.42
C TRP A 33 10.49 13.19 -34.81
N PRO A 34 9.86 12.23 -35.55
CA PRO A 34 10.10 11.78 -36.93
C PRO A 34 9.35 12.55 -38.03
N THR A 35 8.59 13.59 -37.68
CA THR A 35 7.90 14.44 -38.66
C THR A 35 8.85 15.50 -39.26
N SER A 36 8.78 15.75 -40.57
CA SER A 36 9.62 16.77 -41.24
C SER A 36 9.14 18.21 -40.99
N TYR A 37 8.51 18.47 -39.85
CA TYR A 37 7.94 19.77 -39.49
C TYR A 37 8.91 20.54 -38.58
N SER A 38 9.11 21.81 -38.93
CA SER A 38 9.93 22.75 -38.17
C SER A 38 9.03 23.87 -37.65
N LEU A 39 9.12 24.17 -36.36
CA LEU A 39 8.31 25.20 -35.72
C LEU A 39 9.20 26.14 -34.92
N ASP A 40 8.91 27.42 -35.04
CA ASP A 40 9.61 28.48 -34.31
C ASP A 40 8.75 28.83 -33.13
N VAL A 41 9.21 28.39 -31.96
CA VAL A 41 8.47 28.56 -30.71
C VAL A 41 9.38 29.18 -29.66
N PRO A 42 8.83 29.99 -28.74
CA PRO A 42 9.59 30.44 -27.59
C PRO A 42 10.10 29.24 -26.79
N VAL A 43 11.34 29.32 -26.28
CA VAL A 43 11.98 28.26 -25.49
C VAL A 43 11.09 27.81 -24.33
N PHE A 44 10.46 28.75 -23.62
CA PHE A 44 9.57 28.41 -22.52
C PHE A 44 8.40 27.53 -22.97
N ALA A 45 7.83 27.81 -24.15
CA ALA A 45 6.66 27.10 -24.65
C ALA A 45 7.00 25.65 -24.98
N ALA A 46 8.16 25.41 -25.60
CA ALA A 46 8.65 24.06 -25.89
C ALA A 46 8.85 23.23 -24.60
N VAL A 47 9.52 23.82 -23.60
CA VAL A 47 9.80 23.15 -22.32
C VAL A 47 8.53 22.87 -21.53
N LEU A 48 7.60 23.85 -21.44
CA LEU A 48 6.33 23.65 -20.75
C LEU A 48 5.48 22.58 -21.44
N ALA A 49 5.42 22.59 -22.77
CA ALA A 49 4.68 21.59 -23.53
C ALA A 49 5.24 20.18 -23.25
N ALA A 50 6.56 20.00 -23.30
CA ALA A 50 7.20 18.73 -22.97
C ALA A 50 6.93 18.29 -21.53
N ALA A 51 7.01 19.22 -20.57
CA ALA A 51 6.71 18.96 -19.16
C ALA A 51 5.25 18.52 -18.96
N VAL A 52 4.30 19.18 -19.62
CA VAL A 52 2.87 18.82 -19.57
C VAL A 52 2.65 17.43 -20.14
N VAL A 53 3.23 17.12 -21.32
CA VAL A 53 3.13 15.79 -21.92
C VAL A 53 3.71 14.71 -21.00
N GLY A 54 4.89 14.96 -20.42
CA GLY A 54 5.51 14.05 -19.46
C GLY A 54 4.67 13.87 -18.19
N PHE A 55 4.08 14.96 -17.67
CA PHE A 55 3.18 14.90 -16.52
C PHE A 55 1.90 14.11 -16.81
N LEU A 56 1.28 14.30 -17.98
CA LEU A 56 0.09 13.54 -18.39
C LEU A 56 0.42 12.04 -18.51
N ALA A 57 1.54 11.70 -19.15
CA ALA A 57 2.00 10.32 -19.24
C ALA A 57 2.25 9.72 -17.84
N GLY A 58 2.96 10.45 -16.98
CA GLY A 58 3.20 10.05 -15.59
C GLY A 58 1.91 9.90 -14.78
N ALA A 59 0.95 10.80 -14.98
CA ALA A 59 -0.36 10.73 -14.35
C ALA A 59 -1.12 9.47 -14.80
N ILE A 60 -1.18 9.19 -16.11
CA ILE A 60 -1.82 7.99 -16.66
C ILE A 60 -1.18 6.72 -16.06
N VAL A 61 0.14 6.65 -16.03
CA VAL A 61 0.88 5.53 -15.40
C VAL A 61 0.54 5.41 -13.91
N SER A 62 0.47 6.55 -13.19
CA SER A 62 0.11 6.58 -11.77
C SER A 62 -1.33 6.10 -11.53
N PHE A 63 -2.27 6.46 -12.41
CA PHE A 63 -3.67 6.01 -12.36
C PHE A 63 -3.78 4.52 -12.67
N ALA A 64 -3.06 4.02 -13.67
CA ALA A 64 -3.00 2.60 -13.98
C ALA A 64 -2.45 1.79 -12.78
N ALA A 65 -1.35 2.25 -12.18
CA ALA A 65 -0.76 1.63 -10.99
C ALA A 65 -1.68 1.72 -9.75
N ALA A 66 -2.40 2.82 -9.58
CA ALA A 66 -3.38 2.99 -8.50
C ALA A 66 -4.63 2.12 -8.70
N GLY A 67 -5.06 1.88 -9.96
CA GLY A 67 -6.16 0.98 -10.30
C GLY A 67 -5.89 -0.45 -9.85
N GLY A 68 -4.70 -0.98 -10.14
CA GLY A 68 -4.27 -2.31 -9.67
C GLY A 68 -4.17 -2.41 -8.14
N ARG A 69 -3.69 -1.36 -7.48
CA ARG A 69 -3.62 -1.29 -6.01
C ARG A 69 -4.99 -1.38 -5.35
N ARG A 70 -6.05 -0.80 -5.93
CA ARG A 70 -7.41 -0.89 -5.38
C ARG A 70 -7.97 -2.32 -5.43
N ALA A 71 -7.71 -3.07 -6.50
CA ALA A 71 -8.11 -4.48 -6.61
C ALA A 71 -7.36 -5.36 -5.60
N ARG A 72 -6.03 -5.15 -5.49
CA ARG A 72 -5.17 -5.89 -4.56
C ARG A 72 -5.52 -5.61 -3.09
N ASN A 73 -5.90 -4.37 -2.77
CA ASN A 73 -6.34 -4.01 -1.41
C ASN A 73 -7.64 -4.73 -1.03
N ARG A 74 -8.57 -4.92 -1.97
CA ARG A 74 -9.80 -5.70 -1.72
C ARG A 74 -9.50 -7.19 -1.51
N GLN A 75 -8.57 -7.76 -2.27
CA GLN A 75 -8.17 -9.16 -2.11
C GLN A 75 -7.45 -9.38 -0.78
N LEU A 76 -6.52 -8.49 -0.41
CA LEU A 76 -5.82 -8.53 0.89
C LEU A 76 -6.79 -8.42 2.07
N MET A 77 -7.80 -7.54 1.98
CA MET A 77 -8.84 -7.42 3.01
C MET A 77 -9.66 -8.71 3.16
N ARG A 78 -10.02 -9.38 2.06
CA ARG A 78 -10.73 -10.67 2.10
C ARG A 78 -9.89 -11.77 2.72
N MET A 79 -8.60 -11.82 2.41
CA MET A 79 -7.67 -12.79 3.00
C MET A 79 -7.53 -12.57 4.52
N LEU A 80 -7.39 -11.31 4.95
CA LEU A 80 -7.37 -10.96 6.38
C LEU A 80 -8.65 -11.38 7.11
N GLU A 81 -9.81 -11.19 6.48
CA GLU A 81 -11.09 -11.56 7.08
C GLU A 81 -11.25 -13.09 7.21
N ASN A 82 -10.82 -13.83 6.19
CA ASN A 82 -10.84 -15.30 6.23
C ASN A 82 -9.91 -15.84 7.34
N SER A 83 -8.68 -15.33 7.43
CA SER A 83 -7.74 -15.72 8.49
C SER A 83 -8.30 -15.42 9.89
N LYS A 84 -8.97 -14.28 10.09
CA LYS A 84 -9.63 -13.97 11.37
C LYS A 84 -10.78 -14.94 11.71
N ARG A 85 -11.54 -15.38 10.70
CA ARG A 85 -12.62 -16.36 10.92
C ARG A 85 -12.06 -17.72 11.31
N GLU A 86 -10.98 -18.15 10.67
CA GLU A 86 -10.29 -19.39 11.01
C GLU A 86 -9.77 -19.37 12.45
N GLU A 87 -9.17 -18.27 12.91
CA GLU A 87 -8.76 -18.11 14.31
C GLU A 87 -9.95 -18.22 15.29
N GLY A 88 -11.10 -17.61 14.96
CA GLY A 88 -12.31 -17.69 15.78
C GLY A 88 -12.85 -19.12 15.89
N LEU A 89 -12.93 -19.83 14.77
CA LEU A 89 -13.40 -21.22 14.71
C LEU A 89 -12.47 -22.18 15.47
N LEU A 90 -11.15 -21.98 15.35
CA LEU A 90 -10.17 -22.77 16.09
C LEU A 90 -10.28 -22.52 17.60
N ARG A 91 -10.45 -21.27 18.03
CA ARG A 91 -10.68 -20.94 19.45
C ARG A 91 -11.97 -21.54 19.98
N GLU A 92 -13.05 -21.51 19.21
CA GLU A 92 -14.32 -22.15 19.60
C GLU A 92 -14.19 -23.66 19.72
N ARG A 93 -13.45 -24.31 18.80
CA ARG A 93 -13.17 -25.74 18.88
C ARG A 93 -12.35 -26.12 20.11
N ILE A 94 -11.30 -25.35 20.41
CA ILE A 94 -10.51 -25.55 21.64
C ILE A 94 -11.41 -25.43 22.86
N LYS A 95 -12.23 -24.37 22.94
CA LYS A 95 -13.16 -24.17 24.05
C LYS A 95 -14.17 -25.31 24.19
N LYS A 96 -14.75 -25.79 23.08
CA LYS A 96 -15.68 -26.93 23.10
C LYS A 96 -15.00 -28.20 23.60
N LEU A 97 -13.79 -28.49 23.12
CA LEU A 97 -13.00 -29.63 23.56
C LEU A 97 -12.70 -29.53 25.06
N GLU A 98 -12.25 -28.38 25.55
CA GLU A 98 -12.03 -28.13 26.98
C GLU A 98 -13.32 -28.32 27.79
N THR A 99 -14.46 -27.86 27.27
CA THR A 99 -15.76 -28.01 27.95
C THR A 99 -16.17 -29.48 27.98
N THR A 100 -16.04 -30.22 26.88
CA THR A 100 -16.31 -31.67 26.85
C THR A 100 -15.30 -32.46 27.69
N LEU A 101 -14.03 -32.07 27.77
CA LEU A 101 -13.06 -32.70 28.67
C LEU A 101 -13.36 -32.37 30.15
N ALA A 102 -13.95 -31.20 30.43
CA ALA A 102 -14.40 -30.83 31.77
C ALA A 102 -15.72 -31.52 32.14
N GLU A 103 -16.57 -31.84 31.17
CA GLU A 103 -17.87 -32.49 31.33
C GLU A 103 -17.74 -34.03 31.35
N ASP A 104 -16.77 -34.59 30.62
CA ASP A 104 -16.39 -36.01 30.60
C ASP A 104 -15.36 -36.37 31.69
N GLN A 105 -14.98 -35.39 32.54
CA GLN A 105 -14.41 -35.68 33.86
C GLN A 105 -15.56 -35.81 34.87
N PRO A 106 -16.08 -37.03 35.13
CA PRO A 106 -16.82 -37.25 36.36
C PRO A 106 -15.86 -36.97 37.50
N SER A 107 -16.29 -36.08 38.39
CA SER A 107 -15.78 -35.87 39.74
C SER A 107 -14.96 -37.06 40.27
N ALA A 108 -13.66 -37.03 40.03
CA ALA A 108 -12.66 -37.82 40.73
C ALA A 108 -11.71 -36.79 41.35
N PRO A 109 -11.59 -36.74 42.68
CA PRO A 109 -10.78 -35.73 43.32
C PRO A 109 -9.34 -35.88 42.86
N VAL A 110 -8.70 -34.75 42.57
CA VAL A 110 -7.25 -34.63 42.54
C VAL A 110 -6.76 -34.86 43.99
N SER A 111 -6.77 -36.12 44.43
CA SER A 111 -6.17 -36.54 45.69
C SER A 111 -5.81 -38.02 45.59
N ALA A 112 -4.66 -38.26 44.98
CA ALA A 112 -3.74 -39.33 45.35
C ALA A 112 -2.60 -39.28 44.33
N VAL A 113 -1.58 -38.46 44.61
CA VAL A 113 -0.22 -38.80 44.19
C VAL A 113 0.22 -39.87 45.19
N PRO A 114 0.33 -41.16 44.83
CA PRO A 114 0.99 -42.11 45.69
C PRO A 114 2.49 -41.87 45.51
N LEU A 115 3.14 -41.36 46.55
CA LEU A 115 4.57 -41.58 46.73
C LEU A 115 4.80 -43.10 46.70
N LEU A 116 5.27 -43.62 45.57
CA LEU A 116 5.88 -44.94 45.52
C LEU A 116 7.24 -44.85 46.24
N THR A 117 7.15 -45.07 47.55
CA THR A 117 8.23 -45.57 48.38
C THR A 117 8.85 -46.79 47.69
N LYS A 118 10.11 -46.62 47.29
CA LYS A 118 10.95 -47.66 46.72
C LYS A 118 11.37 -48.57 47.88
N LYS A 119 10.57 -49.62 48.11
CA LYS A 119 10.88 -50.72 49.02
C LYS A 119 11.72 -51.76 48.27
N ASP A 120 12.93 -51.95 48.78
CA ASP A 120 13.74 -53.18 48.83
C ASP A 120 13.75 -54.11 47.61
N ALA A 121 14.90 -54.15 46.93
CA ALA A 121 15.34 -55.32 46.18
C ALA A 121 16.88 -55.38 46.20
N ALA A 122 17.42 -56.15 47.15
CA ALA A 122 18.56 -57.08 47.04
C ALA A 122 19.16 -57.36 48.42
#